data_AF-A0A928SLK6-F1
#
_entry.id   AF-A0A928SLK6-F1
#
_cell.length_a   1.000
_cell.length_b   1.000
_cell.length_c   1.000
_cell.angle_alpha   90.00
_cell.angle_beta   90.00
_cell.angle_gamma   90.00
#
_symmetry.space_group_name_H-M   'P 1'
#
loop_
_entity.id
_entity.type
_entity.pdbx_description
1 polymer ?
#
loop_
_entity_poly.entity_id
_entity_poly.type
_entity_poly.pdbx_seq_one_letter_code
_entity_poly.pdbx_strand_id
1 'polypeptide(L)'
;MKLYAFDEVDESLLLLPMAARRALDHAGRRLSRAGWLSLDVAARRELTQLGSEPRVEDVRVRALVEQASPAALPATPALDPPADAAPPEVGEAFGQSRPLPAALWSSLSPLDRFALAKVAEKRRPERLAAAYAEIVGASALSTHLSAAGAVRMVDVGPKSPTLRRAVAESFVGMSAEAFSRLEQANVGKGDVLGTARIAGIMAAKRTSELIPLCHALAITHVHVDIELDAGTRRVRLLATVETFDRTGVEMEALCAASVAGLTVYDMLKAYDRAMELGPTRLLAKSGGRSGDFAR
;
A
#
# COMPACT_ATOMS: atom_id res chain seq x y z
N MET A 1 4.83 -18.05 5.11
CA MET A 1 5.72 -18.47 4.01
C MET A 1 5.56 -17.47 2.87
N LYS A 2 6.65 -16.81 2.44
CA LYS A 2 6.60 -15.84 1.34
C LYS A 2 6.98 -16.54 0.02
N LEU A 3 6.13 -16.43 -0.99
CA LEU A 3 6.39 -16.87 -2.35
C LEU A 3 6.34 -15.64 -3.26
N TYR A 4 7.14 -15.65 -4.33
CA TYR A 4 7.14 -14.61 -5.34
C TYR A 4 6.43 -15.09 -6.60
N ALA A 5 5.59 -14.26 -7.19
CA ALA A 5 4.94 -14.58 -8.46
C ALA A 5 5.97 -14.70 -9.60
N PHE A 6 7.02 -13.88 -9.59
CA PHE A 6 8.10 -13.98 -10.59
C PHE A 6 8.92 -15.27 -10.50
N ASP A 7 8.81 -16.04 -9.41
CA ASP A 7 9.42 -17.36 -9.31
C ASP A 7 8.66 -18.41 -10.14
N GLU A 8 7.44 -18.10 -10.61
CA GLU A 8 6.54 -19.03 -11.27
C GLU A 8 6.27 -20.28 -10.39
N VAL A 9 6.31 -20.10 -9.07
CA VAL A 9 6.10 -21.12 -8.06
C VAL A 9 4.74 -20.91 -7.40
N ASP A 10 4.00 -22.00 -7.22
CA ASP A 10 2.75 -22.03 -6.46
C ASP A 10 2.89 -22.88 -5.18
N GLU A 11 1.78 -23.10 -4.47
CA GLU A 11 1.75 -23.88 -3.23
C GLU A 11 2.07 -25.37 -3.41
N SER A 12 2.14 -25.88 -4.65
CA SER A 12 2.58 -27.26 -4.94
C SER A 12 4.10 -27.44 -4.77
N LEU A 13 4.85 -26.34 -4.78
CA LEU A 13 6.30 -26.29 -4.55
C LEU A 13 7.08 -27.29 -5.43
N LEU A 14 6.65 -27.48 -6.69
CA LEU A 14 7.34 -28.36 -7.66
C LEU A 14 8.69 -27.80 -8.12
N LEU A 15 8.87 -26.49 -7.98
CA LEU A 15 10.12 -25.78 -8.18
C LEU A 15 10.62 -25.23 -6.84
N LEU A 16 11.93 -25.00 -6.75
CA LEU A 16 12.57 -24.47 -5.54
C LEU A 16 12.39 -22.93 -5.48
N PRO A 17 11.56 -22.40 -4.57
CA PRO A 17 11.34 -20.95 -4.45
C PRO A 17 12.57 -20.21 -3.92
N MET A 18 12.64 -18.88 -4.10
CA MET A 18 13.74 -18.06 -3.59
C MET A 18 13.94 -18.19 -2.09
N ALA A 19 12.87 -18.31 -1.31
CA ALA A 19 12.99 -18.49 0.13
C ALA A 19 13.73 -19.80 0.47
N ALA A 20 13.32 -20.94 -0.10
CA ALA A 20 14.03 -22.21 0.11
C ALA A 20 15.47 -22.16 -0.43
N ARG A 21 15.72 -21.45 -1.53
CA ARG A 21 17.09 -21.21 -2.03
C ARG A 21 17.91 -20.43 -1.01
N ARG A 22 17.38 -19.35 -0.43
CA ARG A 22 18.05 -18.56 0.62
C ARG A 22 18.42 -19.44 1.81
N ALA A 23 17.49 -20.28 2.27
CA ALA A 23 17.75 -21.19 3.38
C ALA A 23 18.92 -22.14 3.10
N LEU A 24 18.94 -22.74 1.90
CA LEU A 24 20.01 -23.64 1.45
C LEU A 24 21.38 -22.93 1.34
N ASP A 25 21.37 -21.71 0.80
CA ASP A 25 22.57 -20.90 0.60
C ASP A 25 23.19 -20.50 1.96
N HIS A 26 22.40 -20.09 2.96
CA HIS A 26 22.90 -19.86 4.33
C HIS A 26 23.45 -21.14 4.97
N ALA A 27 22.75 -22.26 4.80
CA ALA A 27 23.17 -23.54 5.36
C ALA A 27 24.43 -24.15 4.68
N GLY A 28 24.91 -23.58 3.57
CA GLY A 28 26.03 -24.12 2.78
C GLY A 28 25.67 -25.44 2.11
N ARG A 29 24.48 -25.52 1.52
CA ARG A 29 23.94 -26.72 0.89
C ARG A 29 23.42 -26.43 -0.51
N ARG A 30 23.66 -27.35 -1.44
CA ARG A 30 23.09 -27.32 -2.78
C ARG A 30 22.20 -28.53 -2.99
N LEU A 31 20.92 -28.27 -3.19
CA LEU A 31 19.93 -29.30 -3.46
C LEU A 31 19.56 -29.30 -4.96
N SER A 32 19.57 -30.48 -5.57
CA SER A 32 19.13 -30.68 -6.96
C SER A 32 17.59 -30.64 -7.03
N ARG A 33 17.02 -30.50 -8.24
CA ARG A 33 15.56 -30.59 -8.42
C ARG A 33 15.02 -31.95 -7.98
N ALA A 34 15.73 -33.04 -8.29
CA ALA A 34 15.37 -34.39 -7.86
C ALA A 34 15.40 -34.50 -6.33
N GLY A 35 16.46 -33.99 -5.69
CA GLY A 35 16.57 -33.97 -4.23
C GLY A 35 15.47 -33.14 -3.57
N TRP A 36 15.13 -31.97 -4.14
CA TRP A 36 14.00 -31.15 -3.68
C TRP A 36 12.67 -31.89 -3.77
N LEU A 37 12.38 -32.52 -4.91
CA LEU A 37 11.13 -33.24 -5.12
C LEU A 37 11.03 -34.55 -4.32
N SER A 38 12.15 -35.09 -3.85
CA SER A 38 12.17 -36.25 -2.96
C SER A 38 11.74 -35.92 -1.53
N LEU A 39 11.84 -34.65 -1.12
CA LEU A 39 11.32 -34.18 0.15
C LEU A 39 9.79 -34.14 0.09
N ASP A 40 9.15 -34.55 1.19
CA ASP A 40 7.72 -34.41 1.32
C ASP A 40 7.29 -32.92 1.30
N VAL A 41 5.99 -32.69 1.12
CA VAL A 41 5.45 -31.33 1.01
C VAL A 41 5.67 -30.55 2.32
N ALA A 42 5.69 -31.21 3.47
CA ALA A 42 5.88 -30.56 4.77
C ALA A 42 7.31 -30.04 4.91
N ALA A 43 8.32 -30.84 4.60
CA ALA A 43 9.73 -30.46 4.58
C ALA A 43 10.01 -29.35 3.56
N ARG A 44 9.39 -29.40 2.37
CA ARG A 44 9.49 -28.32 1.38
C ARG A 44 8.89 -27.00 1.88
N ARG A 45 7.73 -27.05 2.55
CA ARG A 45 7.10 -25.88 3.16
C ARG A 45 7.94 -25.32 4.30
N GLU A 46 8.47 -26.19 5.15
CA GLU A 46 9.32 -25.80 6.28
C GLU A 46 10.62 -25.13 5.80
N LEU A 47 11.31 -25.71 4.81
CA LEU A 47 12.49 -25.09 4.19
C LEU A 47 12.18 -23.71 3.59
N THR A 48 11.01 -23.57 2.96
CA THR A 48 10.58 -22.29 2.38
C THR A 48 10.23 -21.28 3.48
N GLN A 49 9.65 -21.72 4.60
CA GLN A 49 9.36 -20.87 5.75
C GLN A 49 10.65 -20.38 6.40
N LEU A 50 11.60 -21.27 6.71
CA LEU A 50 12.90 -20.92 7.31
C LEU A 50 13.65 -19.86 6.48
N GLY A 51 13.56 -19.97 5.15
CA GLY A 51 14.14 -18.97 4.26
C GLY A 51 13.37 -17.66 4.13
N SER A 52 12.13 -17.61 4.60
CA SER A 52 11.32 -16.39 4.67
C SER A 52 11.58 -15.58 5.94
N GLU A 53 12.13 -16.20 6.98
CA GLU A 53 12.36 -15.57 8.28
C GLU A 53 13.51 -14.54 8.23
N PRO A 54 13.51 -13.52 9.12
CA PRO A 54 14.59 -12.53 9.18
C PRO A 54 15.97 -13.14 9.39
N ARG A 55 16.05 -14.27 10.11
CA ARG A 55 17.27 -15.06 10.31
C ARG A 55 16.99 -16.50 9.90
N VAL A 56 17.93 -17.10 9.17
CA VAL A 56 17.84 -18.50 8.77
C VAL A 56 18.40 -19.38 9.89
N GLU A 57 17.68 -20.45 10.25
CA GLU A 57 18.16 -21.45 11.21
C GLU A 57 18.91 -22.59 10.50
N ASP A 58 20.21 -22.39 10.25
CA ASP A 58 21.03 -23.29 9.42
C ASP A 58 21.02 -24.75 9.90
N VAL A 59 21.00 -24.98 11.21
CA VAL A 59 20.96 -26.33 11.80
C VAL A 59 19.68 -27.06 11.39
N ARG A 60 18.55 -26.36 11.43
CA ARG A 60 17.24 -26.91 11.06
C ARG A 60 17.19 -27.18 9.55
N VAL A 61 17.72 -26.28 8.74
CA VAL A 61 17.83 -26.46 7.29
C VAL A 61 18.65 -27.72 6.96
N ARG A 62 19.80 -27.91 7.61
CA ARG A 62 20.66 -29.09 7.39
C ARG A 62 19.94 -30.40 7.73
N ALA A 63 19.25 -30.45 8.87
CA ALA A 63 18.49 -31.63 9.28
C ALA A 63 17.36 -31.99 8.28
N LEU A 64 16.71 -31.00 7.69
CA LEU A 64 15.65 -31.23 6.69
C LEU A 64 16.21 -31.81 5.39
N VAL A 65 17.36 -31.32 4.92
CA VAL A 65 17.92 -31.75 3.63
C VAL A 65 18.69 -33.07 3.68
N GLU A 66 18.98 -33.60 4.87
CA GLU A 66 19.54 -34.95 5.05
C GLU A 66 18.58 -36.04 4.57
N GLN A 67 17.28 -35.74 4.56
CA GLN A 67 16.23 -36.65 4.10
C GLN A 67 16.12 -36.70 2.56
N ALA A 68 16.82 -35.82 1.85
CA ALA A 68 16.71 -35.73 0.40
C ALA A 68 17.47 -36.85 -0.32
N SER A 69 16.88 -37.34 -1.41
CA SER A 69 17.47 -38.28 -2.35
C SER A 69 17.30 -37.78 -3.80
N PRO A 70 18.38 -37.43 -4.51
CA PRO A 70 19.78 -37.49 -4.10
C PRO A 70 20.13 -36.50 -2.98
N ALA A 71 21.13 -36.87 -2.17
CA ALA A 71 21.58 -36.08 -1.03
C ALA A 71 22.02 -34.66 -1.43
N ALA A 72 21.80 -33.70 -0.53
CA ALA A 72 22.29 -32.34 -0.70
C ALA A 72 23.82 -32.30 -0.71
N LEU A 73 24.40 -31.57 -1.66
CA LEU A 73 25.84 -31.42 -1.75
C LEU A 73 26.33 -30.24 -0.89
N PRO A 74 27.55 -30.31 -0.33
CA PRO A 74 28.18 -29.15 0.30
C PRO A 74 28.32 -27.98 -0.69
N ALA A 75 28.11 -26.77 -0.20
CA ALA A 75 28.34 -25.52 -0.93
C ALA A 75 28.97 -24.48 -0.01
N THR A 76 29.51 -23.40 -0.60
CA THR A 76 29.99 -22.26 0.18
C THR A 76 28.78 -21.52 0.75
N PRO A 77 28.70 -21.30 2.08
CA PRO A 77 27.63 -20.49 2.66
C PRO A 77 27.63 -19.08 2.06
N ALA A 78 26.44 -18.59 1.70
CA ALA A 78 26.26 -17.22 1.22
C ALA A 78 25.30 -16.49 2.15
N LEU A 79 25.76 -15.35 2.68
CA LEU A 79 24.95 -14.46 3.51
C LEU A 79 24.05 -13.57 2.66
N ASP A 80 23.03 -13.00 3.29
CA ASP A 80 22.18 -12.02 2.63
C ASP A 80 22.98 -10.76 2.27
N PRO A 81 22.64 -10.10 1.14
CA PRO A 81 23.16 -8.78 0.84
C PRO A 81 22.93 -7.81 2.01
N PRO A 82 23.93 -6.97 2.35
CA PRO A 82 23.84 -6.11 3.51
C PRO A 82 22.79 -5.01 3.28
N ALA A 83 22.19 -4.51 4.37
CA ALA A 83 21.08 -3.56 4.29
C ALA A 83 21.54 -2.12 4.01
N ASP A 84 22.76 -1.77 4.37
CA ASP A 84 23.35 -0.44 4.23
C ASP A 84 23.75 -0.11 2.78
N ALA A 85 24.14 -1.11 2.00
CA ALA A 85 24.54 -0.94 0.61
C ALA A 85 24.05 -2.08 -0.29
N ALA A 86 23.45 -1.72 -1.42
CA ALA A 86 23.13 -2.69 -2.47
C ALA A 86 24.42 -3.13 -3.19
N PRO A 87 24.59 -4.43 -3.49
CA PRO A 87 25.70 -4.89 -4.32
C PRO A 87 25.73 -4.15 -5.67
N PRO A 88 26.92 -3.83 -6.23
CA PRO A 88 27.03 -3.12 -7.50
C PRO A 88 26.25 -3.79 -8.63
N GLU A 89 26.23 -5.12 -8.66
CA GLU A 89 25.53 -5.92 -9.68
C GLU A 89 24.02 -5.69 -9.67
N VAL A 90 23.44 -5.41 -8.50
CA VAL A 90 22.03 -5.05 -8.35
C VAL A 90 21.80 -3.68 -9.00
N GLY A 91 22.63 -2.68 -8.66
CA GLY A 91 22.53 -1.34 -9.24
C GLY A 91 22.63 -1.36 -10.77
N GLU A 92 23.61 -2.10 -11.30
CA GLU A 92 23.82 -2.27 -12.75
C GLU A 92 22.65 -2.98 -13.43
N ALA A 93 22.10 -4.04 -12.83
CA ALA A 93 21.06 -4.86 -13.45
C ALA A 93 19.71 -4.12 -13.56
N PHE A 94 19.36 -3.29 -12.58
CA PHE A 94 18.11 -2.54 -12.61
C PHE A 94 18.22 -1.25 -13.43
N GLY A 95 19.39 -0.60 -13.41
CA GLY A 95 19.70 0.56 -14.25
C GLY A 95 18.92 1.83 -13.89
N GLN A 96 19.07 2.88 -14.69
CA GLN A 96 18.43 4.18 -14.42
C GLN A 96 16.90 4.16 -14.51
N SER A 97 16.33 3.25 -15.30
CA SER A 97 14.88 3.13 -15.48
C SER A 97 14.16 2.46 -14.30
N ARG A 98 14.90 1.77 -13.42
CA ARG A 98 14.38 1.10 -12.21
C ARG A 98 15.27 1.46 -11.02
N PRO A 99 15.25 2.73 -10.57
CA PRO A 99 16.16 3.16 -9.53
C PRO A 99 15.88 2.40 -8.23
N LEU A 100 16.95 1.93 -7.59
CA LEU A 100 16.94 1.37 -6.24
C LEU A 100 17.69 2.31 -5.29
N PRO A 101 17.05 3.38 -4.77
CA PRO A 101 17.69 4.27 -3.81
C PRO A 101 18.13 3.50 -2.56
N ALA A 102 19.25 3.89 -1.94
CA ALA A 102 19.78 3.26 -0.74
C ALA A 102 18.71 3.13 0.36
N ALA A 103 17.92 4.18 0.61
CA ALA A 103 16.84 4.16 1.61
C ALA A 103 15.76 3.10 1.32
N LEU A 104 15.44 2.87 0.03
CA LEU A 104 14.50 1.82 -0.36
C LEU A 104 15.14 0.45 -0.11
N TRP A 105 16.38 0.25 -0.57
CA TRP A 105 17.13 -0.99 -0.37
C TRP A 105 17.24 -1.39 1.12
N SER A 106 17.59 -0.43 1.98
CA SER A 106 17.69 -0.65 3.43
C SER A 106 16.35 -1.02 4.07
N SER A 107 15.23 -0.59 3.48
CA SER A 107 13.89 -0.91 3.99
C SER A 107 13.39 -2.31 3.60
N LEU A 108 14.02 -2.97 2.62
CA LEU A 108 13.62 -4.30 2.16
C LEU A 108 13.87 -5.37 3.23
N SER A 109 13.11 -6.46 3.18
CA SER A 109 13.42 -7.63 4.01
C SER A 109 14.73 -8.30 3.56
N PRO A 110 15.38 -9.11 4.41
CA PRO A 110 16.54 -9.91 3.98
C PRO A 110 16.23 -10.81 2.78
N LEU A 111 15.05 -11.43 2.74
CA LEU A 111 14.61 -12.25 1.60
C LEU A 111 14.42 -11.41 0.32
N ASP A 112 13.87 -10.20 0.43
CA ASP A 112 13.69 -9.31 -0.73
C ASP A 112 15.04 -8.87 -1.32
N ARG A 113 16.00 -8.50 -0.45
CA ARG A 113 17.37 -8.19 -0.90
C ARG A 113 18.04 -9.40 -1.56
N PHE A 114 17.92 -10.57 -0.93
CA PHE A 114 18.44 -11.83 -1.48
C PHE A 114 17.84 -12.12 -2.86
N ALA A 115 16.52 -12.01 -3.01
CA ALA A 115 15.82 -12.29 -4.26
C ALA A 115 16.23 -11.31 -5.37
N LEU A 116 16.29 -10.01 -5.09
CA LEU A 116 16.76 -9.01 -6.07
C LEU A 116 18.21 -9.28 -6.50
N ALA A 117 19.10 -9.61 -5.55
CA ALA A 117 20.48 -9.97 -5.87
C ALA A 117 20.56 -11.25 -6.73
N LYS A 118 19.80 -12.30 -6.39
CA LYS A 118 19.78 -13.54 -7.16
C LYS A 118 19.21 -13.40 -8.56
N VAL A 119 18.23 -12.52 -8.76
CA VAL A 119 17.71 -12.24 -10.09
C VAL A 119 18.70 -11.37 -10.89
N ALA A 120 19.39 -10.42 -10.23
CA ALA A 120 20.44 -9.59 -10.82
C ALA A 120 21.62 -10.42 -11.36
N GLU A 121 22.09 -11.43 -10.61
CA GLU A 121 23.15 -12.34 -11.04
C GLU A 121 22.85 -13.00 -12.41
N LYS A 122 21.58 -13.32 -12.68
CA LYS A 122 21.17 -14.05 -13.90
C LYS A 122 20.95 -13.17 -15.12
N ARG A 123 20.95 -11.84 -14.96
CA ARG A 123 20.81 -10.82 -16.04
C ARG A 123 19.69 -11.11 -17.04
N ARG A 124 18.52 -11.57 -16.57
CA ARG A 124 17.33 -11.80 -17.40
C ARG A 124 16.39 -10.58 -17.33
N PRO A 125 16.26 -9.76 -18.38
CA PRO A 125 15.56 -8.48 -18.31
C PRO A 125 14.10 -8.56 -17.84
N GLU A 126 13.35 -9.55 -18.34
CA GLU A 126 11.94 -9.75 -18.00
C GLU A 126 11.75 -10.13 -16.53
N ARG A 127 12.56 -11.07 -16.03
CA ARG A 127 12.53 -11.48 -14.61
C ARG A 127 12.98 -10.35 -13.68
N LEU A 128 13.95 -9.54 -14.10
CA LEU A 128 14.32 -8.33 -13.36
C LEU A 128 13.15 -7.35 -13.28
N ALA A 129 12.44 -7.11 -14.38
CA ALA A 129 11.28 -6.22 -14.38
C ALA A 129 10.16 -6.74 -13.45
N ALA A 130 9.85 -8.03 -13.52
CA ALA A 130 8.86 -8.67 -12.66
C ALA A 130 9.24 -8.61 -11.17
N ALA A 131 10.49 -8.96 -10.84
CA ALA A 131 10.99 -8.89 -9.47
C ALA A 131 10.99 -7.46 -8.91
N TYR A 132 11.36 -6.47 -9.72
CA TYR A 132 11.28 -5.06 -9.33
C TYR A 132 9.83 -4.64 -9.07
N ALA A 133 8.91 -4.92 -10.00
CA ALA A 133 7.50 -4.54 -9.84
C ALA A 133 6.87 -5.16 -8.59
N GLU A 134 7.16 -6.44 -8.33
CA GLU A 134 6.60 -7.16 -7.19
C GLU A 134 7.23 -6.76 -5.86
N ILE A 135 8.55 -6.61 -5.78
CA ILE A 135 9.26 -6.32 -4.52
C ILE A 135 9.28 -4.82 -4.21
N VAL A 136 9.67 -4.02 -5.20
CA VAL A 136 9.80 -2.56 -5.06
C VAL A 136 8.45 -1.87 -5.24
N GLY A 137 7.67 -2.27 -6.25
CA GLY A 137 6.34 -1.70 -6.47
C GLY A 137 5.41 -1.94 -5.29
N ALA A 138 5.42 -3.14 -4.70
CA ALA A 138 4.65 -3.42 -3.48
C ALA A 138 5.18 -2.67 -2.25
N SER A 139 6.49 -2.46 -2.12
CA SER A 139 7.08 -1.68 -1.02
C SER A 139 6.76 -0.18 -1.13
N ALA A 140 6.62 0.36 -2.34
CA ALA A 140 6.16 1.73 -2.58
C ALA A 140 4.66 1.91 -2.29
N LEU A 141 3.86 0.85 -2.47
CA LEU A 141 2.40 0.83 -2.22
C LEU A 141 2.02 0.44 -0.77
N SER A 142 2.87 -0.34 -0.08
CA SER A 142 2.60 -0.91 1.24
C SER A 142 3.44 -0.23 2.32
N THR A 143 3.06 1.00 2.66
CA THR A 143 3.61 1.65 3.85
C THR A 143 2.89 1.21 5.13
N HIS A 144 1.71 0.60 5.01
CA HIS A 144 0.83 0.20 6.12
C HIS A 144 0.96 -1.26 6.60
N LEU A 145 1.83 -2.07 5.98
CA LEU A 145 2.13 -3.42 6.47
C LEU A 145 3.58 -3.47 6.99
N SER A 146 3.79 -4.26 8.04
CA SER A 146 5.11 -4.63 8.52
C SER A 146 5.72 -5.74 7.65
N ALA A 147 7.02 -6.03 7.82
CA ALA A 147 7.69 -7.14 7.15
C ALA A 147 7.05 -8.52 7.44
N ALA A 148 6.30 -8.64 8.55
CA ALA A 148 5.56 -9.83 8.94
C ALA A 148 4.08 -9.84 8.46
N GLY A 149 3.65 -8.84 7.69
CA GLY A 149 2.27 -8.70 7.22
C GLY A 149 1.28 -8.14 8.25
N ALA A 150 1.74 -7.78 9.46
CA ALA A 150 0.91 -7.11 10.45
C ALA A 150 0.64 -5.65 10.05
N VAL A 151 -0.58 -5.19 10.27
CA VAL A 151 -1.02 -3.81 10.01
C VAL A 151 -0.29 -2.83 10.93
N ARG A 152 0.23 -1.74 10.39
CA ARG A 152 0.90 -0.67 11.15
C ARG A 152 0.64 0.70 10.54
N MET A 153 0.70 1.73 11.38
CA MET A 153 0.85 3.11 10.92
C MET A 153 2.28 3.33 10.43
N VAL A 154 2.44 4.04 9.32
CA VAL A 154 3.76 4.36 8.75
C VAL A 154 4.51 5.29 9.69
N ASP A 155 5.78 5.02 10.01
CA ASP A 155 6.59 6.05 10.66
C ASP A 155 6.94 7.15 9.64
N VAL A 156 6.47 8.35 9.91
CA VAL A 156 6.74 9.55 9.11
C VAL A 156 7.68 10.51 9.81
N GLY A 157 8.08 10.24 11.06
CA GLY A 157 8.94 11.11 11.89
C GLY A 157 10.21 11.59 11.19
N PRO A 158 10.94 10.73 10.45
CA PRO A 158 12.14 11.12 9.71
C PRO A 158 11.90 12.04 8.51
N LYS A 159 10.66 12.18 8.03
CA LYS A 159 10.33 13.06 6.89
C LYS A 159 10.29 14.52 7.35
N SER A 160 10.74 15.43 6.50
CA SER A 160 10.59 16.87 6.73
C SER A 160 9.14 17.30 6.47
N PRO A 161 8.58 18.21 7.28
CA PRO A 161 7.27 18.78 7.02
C PRO A 161 7.32 19.69 5.79
N THR A 162 6.25 19.67 5.00
CA THR A 162 6.08 20.49 3.80
C THR A 162 4.65 21.01 3.73
N LEU A 163 4.41 22.09 2.98
CA LEU A 163 3.05 22.47 2.61
C LEU A 163 2.40 21.34 1.81
N ARG A 164 1.16 21.02 2.15
CA ARG A 164 0.38 19.94 1.54
C ARG A 164 -1.04 20.38 1.37
N ARG A 165 -1.61 20.03 0.23
CA ARG A 165 -2.98 20.37 -0.13
C ARG A 165 -3.63 19.18 -0.81
N ALA A 166 -4.91 18.96 -0.52
CA ALA A 166 -5.73 17.99 -1.22
C ALA A 166 -7.10 18.59 -1.53
N VAL A 167 -7.63 18.23 -2.69
CA VAL A 167 -8.98 18.59 -3.14
C VAL A 167 -9.72 17.31 -3.50
N ALA A 168 -10.88 17.09 -2.88
CA ALA A 168 -11.74 15.95 -3.14
C ALA A 168 -13.17 16.42 -3.39
N GLU A 169 -13.93 15.60 -4.11
CA GLU A 169 -15.34 15.84 -4.33
C GLU A 169 -16.19 14.63 -3.98
N SER A 170 -17.45 14.88 -3.62
CA SER A 170 -18.53 13.90 -3.55
C SER A 170 -19.79 14.47 -4.17
N PHE A 171 -20.73 13.60 -4.56
CA PHE A 171 -22.02 14.00 -5.10
C PHE A 171 -23.17 13.42 -4.27
N VAL A 172 -24.33 14.06 -4.32
CA VAL A 172 -25.60 13.49 -3.87
C VAL A 172 -26.62 13.65 -4.99
N GLY A 173 -27.06 12.55 -5.59
CA GLY A 173 -28.15 12.53 -6.55
C GLY A 173 -29.49 12.32 -5.85
N MET A 174 -30.54 13.02 -6.30
CA MET A 174 -31.86 12.99 -5.66
C MET A 174 -33.02 13.21 -6.62
N SER A 175 -34.24 12.98 -6.12
CA SER A 175 -35.49 13.25 -6.82
C SER A 175 -35.70 14.75 -7.08
N ALA A 176 -36.57 15.06 -8.04
CA ALA A 176 -36.93 16.45 -8.35
C ALA A 176 -37.60 17.15 -7.15
N GLU A 177 -38.38 16.41 -6.35
CA GLU A 177 -39.01 16.96 -5.15
C GLU A 177 -37.97 17.35 -4.10
N ALA A 178 -37.06 16.44 -3.75
CA ALA A 178 -36.01 16.71 -2.76
C ALA A 178 -35.09 17.86 -3.21
N PHE A 179 -34.74 17.88 -4.50
CA PHE A 179 -33.91 18.94 -5.06
C PHE A 179 -34.59 20.31 -5.01
N SER A 180 -35.87 20.38 -5.38
CA SER A 180 -36.66 21.62 -5.33
C SER A 180 -36.80 22.16 -3.89
N ARG A 181 -37.02 21.26 -2.91
CA ARG A 181 -37.05 21.63 -1.49
C ARG A 181 -35.72 22.22 -1.02
N LEU A 182 -34.61 21.63 -1.46
CA LEU A 182 -33.26 22.11 -1.17
C LEU A 182 -33.01 23.50 -1.75
N GLU A 183 -33.29 23.71 -3.05
CA GLU A 183 -33.11 25.00 -3.72
C GLU A 183 -33.93 26.12 -3.07
N GLN A 184 -35.16 25.81 -2.67
CA GLN A 184 -36.07 26.77 -2.04
C GLN A 184 -35.79 26.99 -0.54
N ALA A 185 -34.77 26.32 0.02
CA ALA A 185 -34.50 26.28 1.46
C ALA A 185 -35.74 25.90 2.29
N ASN A 186 -36.62 25.08 1.73
CA ASN A 186 -37.91 24.72 2.32
C ASN A 186 -37.87 23.30 2.90
N VAL A 187 -36.99 23.12 3.89
CA VAL A 187 -36.75 21.85 4.56
C VAL A 187 -37.03 22.02 6.05
N GLY A 188 -37.88 21.15 6.63
CA GLY A 188 -38.30 21.26 8.03
C GLY A 188 -37.17 21.10 9.06
N LYS A 189 -35.96 20.70 8.62
CA LYS A 189 -34.76 20.54 9.44
C LYS A 189 -33.85 21.79 9.45
N GLY A 190 -34.17 22.84 8.70
CA GLY A 190 -33.38 24.08 8.65
C GLY A 190 -32.34 24.10 7.52
N ASP A 191 -31.26 24.85 7.73
CA ASP A 191 -30.24 25.11 6.71
C ASP A 191 -29.40 23.86 6.40
N VAL A 192 -29.76 23.19 5.29
CA VAL A 192 -29.09 21.97 4.82
C VAL A 192 -27.64 22.24 4.41
N LEU A 193 -27.39 23.31 3.66
CA LEU A 193 -26.08 23.58 3.06
C LEU A 193 -25.08 24.07 4.12
N GLY A 194 -25.52 24.95 5.02
CA GLY A 194 -24.70 25.38 6.16
C GLY A 194 -24.35 24.22 7.09
N THR A 195 -25.33 23.36 7.40
CA THR A 195 -25.10 22.17 8.24
C THR A 195 -24.12 21.20 7.60
N ALA A 196 -24.27 20.93 6.29
CA ALA A 196 -23.35 20.07 5.54
C ALA A 196 -21.92 20.63 5.50
N ARG A 197 -21.77 21.96 5.35
CA ARG A 197 -20.46 22.63 5.36
C ARG A 197 -19.75 22.46 6.71
N ILE A 198 -20.46 22.68 7.82
CA ILE A 198 -19.92 22.49 9.17
C ILE A 198 -19.55 21.02 9.39
N ALA A 199 -20.42 20.09 8.99
CA ALA A 199 -20.17 18.67 9.13
C ALA A 199 -18.90 18.22 8.37
N GLY A 200 -18.70 18.71 7.14
CA GLY A 200 -17.47 18.45 6.37
C GLY A 200 -16.22 19.01 7.06
N ILE A 201 -16.26 20.23 7.59
CA ILE A 201 -15.15 20.83 8.34
C ILE A 201 -14.83 20.03 9.61
N MET A 202 -15.86 19.58 10.33
CA MET A 202 -15.69 18.73 11.52
C MET A 202 -15.10 17.37 11.15
N ALA A 203 -15.55 16.76 10.06
CA ALA A 203 -15.06 15.47 9.59
C ALA A 203 -13.58 15.52 9.22
N ALA A 204 -13.14 16.55 8.48
CA ALA A 204 -11.73 16.74 8.15
C ALA A 204 -10.84 16.65 9.40
N LYS A 205 -11.21 17.37 10.48
CA LYS A 205 -10.46 17.41 11.75
C LYS A 205 -10.47 16.09 12.53
N ARG A 206 -11.43 15.21 12.25
CA ARG A 206 -11.62 13.92 12.95
C ARG A 206 -11.23 12.72 12.09
N THR A 207 -10.58 12.96 10.94
CA THR A 207 -10.21 11.89 9.99
C THR A 207 -9.38 10.80 10.64
N SER A 208 -8.40 11.15 11.49
CA SER A 208 -7.56 10.17 12.20
C SER A 208 -8.30 9.35 13.27
N GLU A 209 -9.48 9.81 13.72
CA GLU A 209 -10.34 9.02 14.61
C GLU A 209 -11.17 7.99 13.83
N LEU A 210 -11.41 8.24 12.55
CA LEU A 210 -12.29 7.44 11.69
C LEU A 210 -11.51 6.45 10.82
N ILE A 211 -10.33 6.86 10.32
CA ILE A 211 -9.48 6.06 9.43
C ILE A 211 -8.31 5.49 10.25
N PRO A 212 -8.28 4.17 10.54
CA PRO A 212 -7.44 3.61 11.61
C PRO A 212 -5.92 3.87 11.53
N LEU A 213 -5.39 4.09 10.33
CA LEU A 213 -3.94 4.25 10.09
C LEU A 213 -3.57 5.65 9.60
N CYS A 214 -4.51 6.59 9.61
CA CYS A 214 -4.22 8.00 9.35
C CYS A 214 -3.48 8.60 10.55
N HIS A 215 -2.47 9.41 10.26
CA HIS A 215 -1.80 10.23 11.26
C HIS A 215 -2.73 11.35 11.74
N ALA A 216 -2.60 11.74 13.00
CA ALA A 216 -3.17 13.02 13.45
C ALA A 216 -2.34 14.15 12.85
N LEU A 217 -3.00 15.07 12.14
CA LEU A 217 -2.36 16.18 11.42
C LEU A 217 -2.82 17.54 11.95
N ALA A 218 -1.90 18.49 12.01
CA ALA A 218 -2.23 19.89 12.31
C ALA A 218 -2.79 20.56 11.06
N ILE A 219 -4.10 20.41 10.83
CA ILE A 219 -4.78 21.01 9.68
C ILE A 219 -4.74 22.54 9.81
N THR A 220 -4.25 23.22 8.77
CA THR A 220 -4.13 24.68 8.72
C THR A 220 -5.33 25.34 8.04
N HIS A 221 -5.98 24.63 7.11
CA HIS A 221 -7.15 25.14 6.41
C HIS A 221 -8.09 24.00 5.99
N VAL A 222 -9.40 24.25 6.08
CA VAL A 222 -10.46 23.41 5.51
C VAL A 222 -11.50 24.31 4.86
N HIS A 223 -11.83 24.02 3.61
CA HIS A 223 -12.91 24.65 2.88
C HIS A 223 -13.82 23.58 2.28
N VAL A 224 -15.14 23.76 2.35
CA VAL A 224 -16.11 22.83 1.75
C VAL A 224 -17.11 23.65 0.94
N ASP A 225 -16.96 23.63 -0.37
CA ASP A 225 -17.92 24.24 -1.30
C ASP A 225 -19.04 23.27 -1.65
N ILE A 226 -20.23 23.83 -1.84
CA ILE A 226 -21.41 23.07 -2.19
C ILE A 226 -22.09 23.74 -3.38
N GLU A 227 -22.21 23.00 -4.48
CA GLU A 227 -22.77 23.45 -5.75
C GLU A 227 -24.03 22.63 -6.06
N LEU A 228 -25.11 23.31 -6.47
CA LEU A 228 -26.35 22.66 -6.91
C LEU A 228 -26.37 22.60 -8.43
N ASP A 229 -26.59 21.41 -8.99
CA ASP A 229 -26.78 21.19 -10.43
C ASP A 229 -28.23 20.79 -10.68
N ALA A 230 -29.04 21.76 -11.12
CA ALA A 230 -30.45 21.55 -11.45
C ALA A 230 -30.65 20.65 -12.68
N GLY A 231 -29.71 20.64 -13.63
CA GLY A 231 -29.79 19.83 -14.84
C GLY A 231 -29.70 18.34 -14.52
N THR A 232 -28.82 17.98 -13.58
CA THR A 232 -28.66 16.58 -13.15
C THR A 232 -29.34 16.25 -11.81
N ARG A 233 -29.92 17.25 -11.12
CA ARG A 233 -30.50 17.14 -9.77
C ARG A 233 -29.48 16.56 -8.78
N ARG A 234 -28.26 17.09 -8.84
CA ARG A 234 -27.14 16.66 -8.00
C ARG A 234 -26.62 17.82 -7.17
N VAL A 235 -26.16 17.47 -5.98
CA VAL A 235 -25.40 18.37 -5.11
C VAL A 235 -23.95 17.92 -5.18
N ARG A 236 -23.03 18.80 -5.57
CA ARG A 236 -21.59 18.54 -5.57
C ARG A 236 -20.95 19.19 -4.35
N LEU A 237 -20.10 18.43 -3.68
CA LEU A 237 -19.47 18.78 -2.42
C LEU A 237 -17.97 18.74 -2.64
N LEU A 238 -17.34 19.91 -2.71
CA LEU A 238 -15.93 20.07 -3.04
C LEU A 238 -15.17 20.48 -1.76
N ALA A 239 -14.37 19.56 -1.23
CA ALA A 239 -13.56 19.81 -0.05
C ALA A 239 -12.11 20.09 -0.43
N THR A 240 -11.55 21.19 0.09
CA THR A 240 -10.12 21.52 0.04
C THR A 240 -9.56 21.50 1.46
N VAL A 241 -8.46 20.77 1.66
CA VAL A 241 -7.77 20.69 2.97
C VAL A 241 -6.29 21.00 2.78
N GLU A 242 -5.71 21.74 3.72
CA GLU A 242 -4.30 22.12 3.72
C GLU A 242 -3.65 21.88 5.10
N THR A 243 -2.36 21.58 5.07
CA THR A 243 -1.51 21.44 6.27
C THR A 243 -0.04 21.76 5.95
N PHE A 244 0.76 21.90 7.00
CA PHE A 244 2.22 21.87 6.93
C PHE A 244 2.74 20.68 7.76
N ASP A 245 2.88 19.51 7.13
CA ASP A 245 3.19 18.26 7.84
C ASP A 245 3.98 17.24 6.98
N ARG A 246 4.22 16.06 7.53
CA ARG A 246 5.09 14.99 7.00
C ARG A 246 4.36 14.00 6.09
N THR A 247 3.03 14.03 6.07
CA THR A 247 2.17 13.21 5.21
C THR A 247 1.00 14.01 4.66
N GLY A 248 0.44 13.55 3.54
CA GLY A 248 -0.64 14.22 2.81
C GLY A 248 -1.96 14.28 3.57
N VAL A 249 -2.87 15.11 3.03
CA VAL A 249 -4.22 15.35 3.56
C VAL A 249 -5.33 14.83 2.63
N GLU A 250 -5.01 13.83 1.80
CA GLU A 250 -5.95 13.23 0.86
C GLU A 250 -7.18 12.67 1.58
N MET A 251 -6.95 12.01 2.73
CA MET A 251 -8.00 11.37 3.51
C MET A 251 -8.90 12.41 4.20
N GLU A 252 -8.34 13.52 4.66
CA GLU A 252 -9.08 14.61 5.28
C GLU A 252 -10.03 15.26 4.27
N ALA A 253 -9.57 15.49 3.04
CA ALA A 253 -10.42 16.03 1.97
C ALA A 253 -11.53 15.05 1.58
N LEU A 254 -11.20 13.76 1.42
CA LEU A 254 -12.19 12.71 1.12
C LEU A 254 -13.24 12.58 2.23
N CYS A 255 -12.80 12.54 3.49
CA CYS A 255 -13.67 12.43 4.65
C CYS A 255 -14.62 13.65 4.75
N ALA A 256 -14.09 14.86 4.54
CA ALA A 256 -14.90 16.09 4.52
C ALA A 256 -16.01 16.04 3.46
N ALA A 257 -15.67 15.68 2.22
CA ALA A 257 -16.64 15.61 1.13
C ALA A 257 -17.69 14.51 1.37
N SER A 258 -17.28 13.34 1.87
CA SER A 258 -18.19 12.23 2.19
C SER A 258 -19.17 12.58 3.30
N VAL A 259 -18.69 13.13 4.43
CA VAL A 259 -19.55 13.42 5.59
C VAL A 259 -20.47 14.61 5.34
N ALA A 260 -20.02 15.61 4.59
CA ALA A 260 -20.91 16.65 4.11
C ALA A 260 -22.05 16.05 3.26
N GLY A 261 -21.77 15.02 2.44
CA GLY A 261 -22.78 14.35 1.61
C GLY A 261 -23.75 13.50 2.40
N LEU A 262 -23.25 12.76 3.40
CA LEU A 262 -24.08 12.06 4.37
C LEU A 262 -24.99 13.02 5.15
N THR A 263 -24.52 14.25 5.38
CA THR A 263 -25.32 15.28 6.07
C THR A 263 -26.43 15.82 5.16
N VAL A 264 -26.15 16.09 3.89
CA VAL A 264 -27.19 16.41 2.89
C VAL A 264 -28.23 15.29 2.83
N TYR A 265 -27.78 14.03 2.79
CA TYR A 265 -28.67 12.87 2.82
C TYR A 265 -29.55 12.87 4.08
N ASP A 266 -28.96 13.02 5.27
CA ASP A 266 -29.72 13.02 6.53
C ASP A 266 -30.81 14.10 6.56
N MET A 267 -30.48 15.28 6.04
CA MET A 267 -31.35 16.45 6.02
C MET A 267 -32.51 16.32 5.03
N LEU A 268 -32.34 15.53 3.96
CA LEU A 268 -33.34 15.40 2.88
C LEU A 268 -34.03 14.03 2.81
N LYS A 269 -33.58 13.01 3.56
CA LYS A 269 -34.13 11.63 3.48
C LYS A 269 -35.63 11.48 3.76
N ALA A 270 -36.28 12.51 4.32
CA ALA A 270 -37.73 12.54 4.50
C ALA A 270 -38.49 12.72 3.17
N TYR A 271 -37.88 13.41 2.21
CA TYR A 271 -38.45 13.70 0.89
C TYR A 271 -37.94 12.73 -0.18
N ASP A 272 -36.76 12.16 0.01
CA ASP A 272 -36.23 11.12 -0.87
C ASP A 272 -35.28 10.17 -0.12
N ARG A 273 -35.70 8.92 0.08
CA ARG A 273 -34.86 7.88 0.69
C ARG A 273 -33.95 7.18 -0.32
N ALA A 274 -34.24 7.31 -1.62
CA ALA A 274 -33.50 6.69 -2.69
C ALA A 274 -32.33 7.54 -3.20
N MET A 275 -32.02 8.67 -2.52
CA MET A 275 -30.85 9.48 -2.84
C MET A 275 -29.58 8.63 -2.88
N GLU A 276 -28.70 8.95 -3.82
CA GLU A 276 -27.44 8.23 -4.03
C GLU A 276 -26.27 9.13 -3.63
N LEU A 277 -25.40 8.61 -2.75
CA LEU A 277 -24.13 9.25 -2.41
C LEU A 277 -23.03 8.77 -3.37
N GLY A 278 -22.32 9.72 -3.95
CA GLY A 278 -21.13 9.49 -4.76
C GLY A 278 -21.33 9.76 -6.26
N PRO A 279 -20.26 9.60 -7.05
CA PRO A 279 -18.95 9.08 -6.64
C PRO A 279 -18.21 10.04 -5.69
N THR A 280 -17.43 9.50 -4.76
CA THR A 280 -16.45 10.27 -3.97
C THR A 280 -15.06 10.02 -4.52
N ARG A 281 -14.29 11.08 -4.81
CA ARG A 281 -12.96 10.94 -5.40
C ARG A 281 -12.04 12.12 -5.11
N LEU A 282 -10.73 11.83 -5.12
CA LEU A 282 -9.69 12.86 -5.12
C LEU A 282 -9.60 13.50 -6.52
N LEU A 283 -9.55 14.83 -6.55
CA LEU A 283 -9.36 15.64 -7.76
C LEU A 283 -7.92 16.09 -7.92
N ALA A 284 -7.32 16.58 -6.83
CA ALA A 284 -5.94 17.06 -6.87
C ALA A 284 -5.26 16.88 -5.51
N LYS A 285 -3.94 16.75 -5.53
CA LYS A 285 -3.10 16.98 -4.36
C LYS A 285 -1.77 17.58 -4.75
N SER A 286 -1.15 18.28 -3.80
CA SER A 286 0.21 18.78 -3.96
C SER A 286 1.04 18.62 -2.71
N GLY A 287 2.36 18.60 -2.92
CA GLY A 287 3.36 18.49 -1.85
C GLY A 287 3.70 17.06 -1.44
N GLY A 288 4.90 16.92 -0.83
CA GLY A 288 5.48 15.63 -0.47
C GLY A 288 6.24 14.94 -1.61
N ARG A 289 6.87 13.81 -1.27
CA ARG A 289 7.79 13.10 -2.17
C ARG A 289 7.12 12.52 -3.42
N SER A 290 5.83 12.17 -3.37
CA SER A 290 5.12 11.60 -4.52
C SER A 290 4.83 12.62 -5.63
N GLY A 291 5.11 13.90 -5.38
CA GLY A 291 4.74 14.99 -6.28
C GLY A 291 3.24 15.24 -6.31
N ASP A 292 2.87 16.12 -7.23
CA ASP A 292 1.51 16.61 -7.42
C ASP A 292 0.70 15.62 -8.26
N PHE A 293 -0.60 15.58 -8.00
CA PHE A 293 -1.57 14.79 -8.77
C PHE A 293 -2.75 15.69 -9.13
N ALA A 294 -3.24 15.53 -10.35
CA ALA A 294 -4.48 16.12 -10.85
C ALA A 294 -5.21 15.07 -11.71
N ARG A 295 -6.53 14.99 -11.55
CA ARG A 295 -7.41 14.08 -12.29
C ARG A 295 -7.76 14.62 -13.66
#